data_AF-A0A6N8EAG3-F1
#
_entry.id   AF-A0A6N8EAG3-F1
#
_cell.length_a   1.000
_cell.length_b   1.000
_cell.length_c   1.000
_cell.angle_alpha   90.00
_cell.angle_beta   90.00
_cell.angle_gamma   90.00
#
_symmetry.space_group_name_H-M   'P 1'
#
loop_
_entity.id
_entity.type
_entity.pdbx_description
1 polymer ?
#
loop_
_entity_poly.entity_id
_entity_poly.type
_entity_poly.pdbx_seq_one_letter_code
_entity_poly.pdbx_strand_id
1 'polypeptide(L)'
;MLSPWPARAQEPLLARVLAIEPTAITLTIDPPGGGASETRVVPLDERERPAGLRVGSLVRLWPGPTGLTPDTLMGARIDSLNAQGRLQDRTGVRARLMQGAQRGADRAGGRGGR
;
A
#
# COMPACT_ATOMS: atom_id res chain seq x y z
N MET A 1 27.12 24.47 -19.31
CA MET A 1 26.10 23.39 -19.26
C MET A 1 25.27 23.62 -18.01
N LEU A 2 24.05 24.13 -18.18
CA LEU A 2 23.10 24.34 -17.07
C LEU A 2 22.58 22.96 -16.62
N SER A 3 22.74 22.63 -15.33
CA SER A 3 22.14 21.44 -14.73
C SER A 3 20.64 21.41 -15.03
N PRO A 4 20.07 20.30 -15.54
CA PRO A 4 18.63 20.18 -15.68
C PRO A 4 18.00 20.34 -14.30
N TRP A 5 17.11 21.33 -14.20
CA TRP A 5 16.23 21.57 -13.06
C TRP A 5 15.66 20.25 -12.54
N PRO A 6 15.50 20.01 -11.23
CA PRO A 6 14.91 18.77 -10.76
C PRO A 6 13.52 18.60 -11.40
N ALA A 7 13.32 17.47 -12.07
CA ALA A 7 12.02 17.10 -12.60
C ALA A 7 10.99 17.24 -11.47
N ARG A 8 9.88 17.96 -11.72
CA ARG A 8 8.81 18.09 -10.72
C ARG A 8 8.41 16.67 -10.31
N ALA A 9 8.55 16.36 -9.02
CA ALA A 9 8.14 15.08 -8.48
C ALA A 9 6.63 14.95 -8.75
N GLN A 10 6.25 14.00 -9.62
CA GLN A 10 4.86 13.75 -9.91
C GLN A 10 4.20 13.12 -8.68
N GLU A 11 3.01 13.60 -8.34
CA GLU A 11 2.28 13.09 -7.18
C GLU A 11 1.83 11.65 -7.44
N PRO A 12 1.95 10.76 -6.44
CA PRO A 12 1.50 9.38 -6.59
C PRO A 12 -0.02 9.34 -6.65
N LEU A 13 -0.56 8.61 -7.61
CA LEU A 13 -1.99 8.37 -7.69
C LEU A 13 -2.39 7.16 -6.87
N LEU A 14 -3.55 7.24 -6.24
CA LEU A 14 -4.15 6.09 -5.57
C LEU A 14 -4.88 5.24 -6.61
N ALA A 15 -4.58 3.95 -6.60
CA ALA A 15 -5.21 3.01 -7.51
C ALA A 15 -5.58 1.70 -6.82
N ARG A 16 -6.53 0.98 -7.42
CA ARG A 16 -6.97 -0.35 -7.00
C ARG A 16 -6.67 -1.36 -8.09
N VAL A 17 -6.12 -2.51 -7.70
CA VAL A 17 -5.85 -3.60 -8.63
C VAL A 17 -7.15 -4.28 -9.05
N LEU A 18 -7.42 -4.36 -10.35
CA LEU A 18 -8.53 -5.14 -10.92
C LEU A 18 -8.10 -6.50 -11.43
N ALA A 19 -6.94 -6.57 -12.10
CA ALA A 19 -6.42 -7.81 -12.66
C ALA A 19 -4.89 -7.82 -12.63
N ILE A 20 -4.30 -9.01 -12.56
CA ILE A 20 -2.86 -9.24 -12.61
C ILE A 20 -2.61 -10.28 -13.70
N GLU A 21 -1.93 -9.88 -14.75
CA GLU A 21 -1.51 -10.72 -15.87
C GLU A 21 0.00 -10.99 -15.78
N PRO A 22 0.64 -11.85 -16.57
CA PRO A 22 2.09 -12.09 -16.48
C PRO A 22 2.98 -10.87 -16.79
N THR A 23 2.52 -9.99 -17.68
CA THR A 23 3.30 -8.84 -18.19
C THR A 23 2.63 -7.48 -17.91
N ALA A 24 1.44 -7.49 -17.31
CA ALA A 24 0.65 -6.29 -17.07
C ALA A 24 -0.19 -6.38 -15.80
N ILE A 25 -0.59 -5.22 -15.29
CA ILE A 25 -1.55 -5.08 -14.19
C ILE A 25 -2.61 -4.08 -14.60
N THR A 26 -3.88 -4.47 -14.47
CA THR A 26 -5.01 -3.57 -14.68
C THR A 26 -5.38 -2.91 -13.36
N LEU A 27 -5.41 -1.59 -13.36
CA LEU A 27 -5.69 -0.74 -12.21
C LEU A 27 -6.90 0.15 -12.48
N THR A 28 -7.67 0.46 -11.44
CA THR A 28 -8.59 1.59 -11.43
C THR A 28 -7.95 2.72 -10.66
N ILE A 29 -7.81 3.89 -11.27
CA ILE A 29 -7.23 5.09 -10.68
C ILE A 29 -8.36 5.99 -10.18
N ASP A 30 -8.30 6.38 -8.91
CA ASP A 30 -9.26 7.31 -8.33
C ASP A 30 -8.70 8.74 -8.42
N PRO A 31 -9.33 9.65 -9.19
CA PRO A 31 -8.84 11.02 -9.30
C PRO A 31 -9.03 11.78 -7.97
N PRO A 32 -8.07 12.62 -7.56
CA PRO A 32 -8.10 13.32 -6.27
C PRO A 32 -9.27 14.32 -6.12
N GLY A 33 -9.95 14.66 -7.23
CA GLY A 33 -11.08 15.60 -7.25
C GLY A 33 -12.48 14.97 -7.32
N GLY A 34 -12.62 13.66 -7.10
CA GLY A 34 -13.94 12.99 -7.15
C GLY A 34 -14.52 12.84 -8.56
N GLY A 35 -13.68 12.92 -9.59
CA GLY A 35 -14.04 12.55 -10.96
C GLY A 35 -14.29 11.06 -11.12
N ALA A 36 -14.69 10.65 -12.33
CA ALA A 36 -14.87 9.24 -12.65
C ALA A 36 -13.54 8.50 -12.54
N SER A 37 -13.54 7.35 -11.85
CA SER A 37 -12.38 6.49 -11.78
C SER A 37 -12.05 5.95 -13.18
N GLU A 38 -10.76 5.91 -13.50
CA GLU A 38 -10.29 5.50 -14.83
C GLU A 38 -9.56 4.15 -14.75
N THR A 39 -9.92 3.22 -15.63
CA THR A 39 -9.22 1.94 -15.74
C THR A 39 -8.00 2.07 -16.65
N ARG A 40 -6.84 1.66 -16.15
CA ARG A 40 -5.55 1.72 -16.85
C ARG A 40 -4.83 0.38 -16.79
N VAL A 41 -4.12 0.05 -17.85
CA VAL A 41 -3.24 -1.13 -17.90
C VAL A 41 -1.80 -0.65 -17.78
N VAL A 42 -1.11 -1.09 -16.74
CA VAL A 42 0.31 -0.80 -16.50
C VAL A 42 1.13 -2.00 -16.96
N PRO A 43 2.00 -1.86 -17.97
CA PRO A 43 2.98 -2.91 -18.28
C PRO A 43 3.94 -3.04 -17.09
N LEU A 44 3.95 -4.21 -16.45
CA LEU A 44 4.82 -4.50 -15.32
C LEU A 44 5.14 -5.98 -15.28
N ASP A 45 6.41 -6.31 -15.46
CA ASP A 45 6.89 -7.69 -15.39
C ASP A 45 6.76 -8.24 -13.98
N GLU A 46 6.55 -9.56 -13.87
CA GLU A 46 6.40 -10.24 -12.58
C GLU A 46 7.55 -9.98 -11.60
N ARG A 47 8.78 -9.82 -12.11
CA ARG A 47 10.00 -9.55 -11.33
C ARG A 47 10.01 -8.16 -10.68
N GLU A 48 9.26 -7.22 -11.23
CA GLU A 48 9.19 -5.83 -10.78
C GLU A 48 7.99 -5.59 -9.86
N ARG A 49 7.19 -6.63 -9.60
CA ARG A 49 5.97 -6.50 -8.80
C ARG A 49 6.28 -6.40 -7.32
N PRO A 50 5.57 -5.52 -6.59
CA PRO A 50 5.64 -5.53 -5.15
C PRO A 50 5.12 -6.87 -4.60
N ALA A 51 5.87 -7.45 -3.66
CA ALA A 51 5.51 -8.72 -3.05
C ALA A 51 4.14 -8.66 -2.37
N GLY A 52 3.34 -9.71 -2.54
CA GLY A 52 2.01 -9.82 -1.92
C GLY A 52 0.93 -8.97 -2.58
N LEU A 53 1.15 -8.46 -3.80
CA LEU A 53 0.12 -7.81 -4.61
C LEU A 53 -1.03 -8.79 -4.92
N ARG A 54 -2.27 -8.33 -4.75
CA ARG A 54 -3.49 -9.11 -5.03
C ARG A 54 -4.54 -8.25 -5.69
N VAL A 55 -5.42 -8.86 -6.47
CA VAL A 55 -6.66 -8.20 -6.96
C VAL A 55 -7.42 -7.60 -5.77
N GLY A 56 -7.93 -6.38 -5.95
CA GLY A 56 -8.60 -5.57 -4.94
C GLY A 56 -7.68 -4.76 -4.04
N SER A 57 -6.36 -4.97 -4.08
CA SER A 57 -5.39 -4.22 -3.27
C SER A 57 -5.34 -2.76 -3.66
N LEU A 58 -5.18 -1.88 -2.67
CA LEU A 58 -4.84 -0.47 -2.89
C LEU A 58 -3.33 -0.32 -3.09
N VAL A 59 -2.94 0.47 -4.07
CA VAL A 59 -1.56 0.71 -4.46
C VAL A 59 -1.33 2.20 -4.72
N ARG A 60 -0.08 2.63 -4.58
CA ARG A 60 0.39 3.92 -5.09
C ARG A 60 1.00 3.70 -6.46
N LEU A 61 0.50 4.42 -7.45
CA LEU A 61 1.03 4.48 -8.79
C LEU A 61 1.89 5.74 -8.94
N TRP A 62 3.18 5.56 -9.17
CA TRP A 62 4.11 6.62 -9.53
C TRP A 62 4.22 6.68 -11.05
N PRO A 63 3.81 7.78 -11.69
CA PRO A 63 3.94 7.91 -13.13
C PRO A 63 5.41 7.94 -13.56
N GLY A 64 5.68 7.45 -14.77
CA GLY A 64 7.00 7.57 -15.38
C GLY A 64 7.37 9.02 -15.71
N PRO A 65 8.61 9.28 -16.15
CA PRO A 65 9.10 10.63 -16.47
C PRO A 65 8.27 11.34 -17.56
N THR A 66 7.58 10.59 -18.42
CA THR A 66 6.68 11.09 -19.46
C THR A 66 5.27 11.43 -18.96
N GLY A 67 4.94 11.10 -17.71
CA GLY A 67 3.63 11.37 -17.10
C GLY A 67 2.59 10.27 -17.31
N LEU A 68 1.36 10.53 -16.85
CA LEU A 68 0.18 9.70 -17.10
C LEU A 68 -0.46 10.09 -18.44
N THR A 69 0.15 9.66 -19.53
CA THR A 69 -0.51 9.69 -20.85
C THR A 69 -1.20 8.35 -21.10
N PRO A 70 -2.33 8.33 -21.84
CA PRO A 70 -3.07 7.11 -22.10
C PRO A 70 -2.24 6.01 -22.76
N ASP A 71 -1.21 6.40 -23.50
CA ASP A 71 -0.35 5.49 -24.26
C ASP A 71 0.98 5.18 -23.56
N THR A 72 1.28 5.76 -22.38
CA THR A 72 2.66 5.71 -21.84
C THR A 72 2.70 5.65 -20.31
N LEU A 73 2.33 4.49 -19.75
CA LEU A 73 2.67 4.08 -18.38
C LEU A 73 4.02 3.36 -18.29
N MET A 74 4.85 3.49 -19.34
CA MET A 74 6.21 2.94 -19.40
C MET A 74 7.07 3.54 -18.28
N GLY A 75 7.68 2.67 -17.47
CA GLY A 75 8.49 3.07 -16.32
C GLY A 75 7.68 3.56 -15.12
N ALA A 76 6.36 3.35 -15.10
CA ALA A 76 5.55 3.59 -13.92
C ALA A 76 5.91 2.57 -12.82
N ARG A 77 5.95 3.04 -11.58
CA ARG A 77 6.27 2.19 -10.41
C ARG A 77 5.04 2.01 -9.53
N ILE A 78 4.84 0.79 -9.05
CA ILE A 78 3.73 0.44 -8.18
C ILE A 78 4.27 0.07 -6.79
N ASP A 79 3.78 0.76 -5.76
CA ASP A 79 4.05 0.40 -4.36
C ASP A 79 2.75 -0.10 -3.70
N SER A 80 2.79 -1.27 -3.07
CA SER A 80 1.64 -1.84 -2.34
C SER A 80 1.42 -1.13 -1.01
N LEU A 81 0.20 -0.64 -0.77
CA LEU A 81 -0.18 -0.04 0.52
C LEU A 81 -0.49 -1.10 1.59
N ASN A 82 -0.79 -2.34 1.17
CA ASN A 82 -1.15 -3.42 2.08
C ASN A 82 0.06 -4.15 2.70
N ALA A 83 1.29 -3.87 2.25
CA ALA A 83 2.49 -4.51 2.79
C ALA A 83 2.77 -4.17 4.26
N GLN A 84 2.10 -3.15 4.82
CA GLN A 84 2.19 -2.78 6.23
C GLN A 84 1.17 -3.50 7.14
N GLY A 85 0.33 -4.39 6.58
CA GLY A 85 -0.70 -5.14 7.32
C GLY A 85 -0.17 -6.23 8.24
N ARG A 86 1.12 -6.61 8.14
CA ARG A 86 1.85 -7.13 9.30
C ARG A 86 2.46 -5.94 10.02
N LEU A 87 1.60 -5.15 10.68
CA LEU A 87 2.02 -4.29 11.77
C LEU A 87 2.50 -5.25 12.87
N GLN A 88 3.73 -5.78 12.73
CA GLN A 88 4.49 -6.22 13.87
C GLN A 88 4.43 -5.02 14.81
N ASP A 89 3.85 -5.22 15.98
CA ASP A 89 3.72 -4.25 17.04
C ASP A 89 5.13 -3.76 17.43
N ARG A 90 5.71 -2.85 16.63
CA ARG A 90 7.10 -2.38 16.76
C ARG A 90 7.33 -1.72 18.11
N THR A 91 6.26 -1.19 18.69
CA THR A 91 6.26 -0.54 20.00
C THR A 91 5.88 -1.49 21.14
N GLY A 92 5.41 -2.72 20.82
CA GLY A 92 4.98 -3.72 21.79
C GLY A 92 3.79 -3.28 22.65
N VAL A 93 3.02 -2.27 22.21
CA VAL A 93 1.95 -1.68 23.02
C VAL A 93 0.80 -2.66 23.20
N ARG A 94 0.45 -3.41 22.14
CA ARG A 94 -0.60 -4.42 22.20
C ARG A 94 -0.21 -5.59 23.09
N ALA A 95 1.07 -6.00 23.04
CA ALA A 95 1.62 -6.99 23.95
C ALA A 95 1.55 -6.54 25.43
N ARG A 96 1.88 -5.27 25.72
CA ARG A 96 1.79 -4.71 27.09
C ARG A 96 0.36 -4.60 27.60
N LEU A 97 -0.59 -4.22 26.74
CA LEU A 97 -2.00 -4.16 27.12
C LEU A 97 -2.53 -5.55 27.51
N MET A 98 -2.19 -6.58 26.74
CA MET A 98 -2.56 -7.97 27.07
C MET A 98 -1.86 -8.47 28.34
N GLN A 99 -0.56 -8.21 28.52
CA GLN A 99 0.16 -8.57 29.75
C GLN A 99 -0.35 -7.82 30.99
N GLY A 100 -0.80 -6.59 30.84
CA GLY A 100 -1.43 -5.82 31.92
C GLY A 100 -2.74 -6.44 32.40
N ALA A 101 -3.53 -7.01 31.47
CA ALA A 101 -4.75 -7.73 31.81
C ALA A 101 -4.47 -9.06 32.55
N GLN A 102 -3.42 -9.79 32.18
CA GLN A 102 -3.03 -11.02 32.88
C GLN A 102 -2.58 -10.78 34.33
N ARG A 103 -1.83 -9.70 34.61
CA ARG A 103 -1.43 -9.36 35.99
C ARG A 103 -2.60 -8.93 36.90
N GLY A 104 -3.75 -8.61 36.33
CA GLY A 104 -4.99 -8.34 37.08
C GLY A 104 -5.77 -9.61 37.44
N ALA A 105 -5.69 -10.66 36.63
CA ALA A 105 -6.39 -11.93 36.87
C ALA A 105 -5.71 -12.76 37.98
N ASP A 106 -4.37 -12.70 38.07
CA ASP A 106 -3.61 -13.48 39.06
C ASP A 106 -3.66 -12.89 40.48
N ARG A 107 -4.30 -11.72 40.68
CA ARG A 107 -4.54 -11.13 42.01
C ARG A 107 -5.95 -11.42 42.57
N ALA A 108 -6.73 -12.26 41.89
CA ALA A 108 -7.97 -12.85 42.44
C ALA A 108 -7.70 -14.17 43.18
N GLY A 109 -6.53 -14.30 43.81
CA GLY A 109 -6.30 -15.25 44.91
C GLY A 109 -6.77 -14.63 46.23
N GLY A 110 -8.09 -14.62 46.44
CA GLY A 110 -8.75 -14.02 47.60
C GLY A 110 -9.68 -14.99 48.31
N ARG A 111 -9.09 -15.82 49.16
CA ARG A 111 -9.70 -16.63 50.23
C ARG A 111 -10.65 -15.79 51.10
N GLY A 112 -11.86 -16.30 51.39
CA GLY A 112 -12.65 -15.86 52.55
C GLY A 112 -14.17 -15.98 52.38
N GLY A 113 -14.79 -16.97 53.02
CA GLY A 113 -16.24 -17.17 52.98
C GLY A 113 -16.77 -18.37 53.78
N ARG A 114 -16.15 -18.68 54.93
CA ARG A 114 -16.77 -19.34 56.08
C ARG A 114 -16.24 -18.66 57.32
#